data_AF-A0A938S6N1-F1
#
_entry.id   AF-A0A938S6N1-F1
#
_cell.length_a   1.000
_cell.length_b   1.000
_cell.length_c   1.000
_cell.angle_alpha   90.00
_cell.angle_beta   90.00
_cell.angle_gamma   90.00
#
_symmetry.space_group_name_H-M   'P 1'
#
loop_
_entity.id
_entity.type
_entity.pdbx_description
1 polymer ?
#
loop_
_entity_poly.entity_id
_entity_poly.type
_entity_poly.pdbx_seq_one_letter_code
_entity_poly.pdbx_strand_id
1 'polypeptide(L)'
;MQTIRELLTRDLSEPIEEVIKLDQQDEPTVYTEITEYVATDRIKRQYMEILQAIADAPGDPTEGVGVWISGFFGSGKSSFAKNLGYILSNRQVLGHPAAQLFIQQLQEQSPTDPLVGRIADTVDFINKRFDAHVIMFDVQVDRAVRRATEPIAEIMYTVLLRELDYAQDYDVAELEIELEAEGRLADFVQACARAFGDQVGEGMTIESVPPTLPNVSPETYGVWRQVRKGAQRIQRASAVLHEVDPATYPTPDSWAASLQQKSDITIRTLVDRTFELTARRRPGYTVTFVIDEVGQ
;
A
#
# COMPACT_ATOMS: atom_id res chain seq x y z
N MET A 1 -20.40 23.31 40.64
CA MET A 1 -21.01 22.02 40.23
C MET A 1 -20.08 21.44 39.20
N GLN A 2 -19.58 20.22 39.42
CA GLN A 2 -18.77 19.52 38.41
C GLN A 2 -19.67 19.27 37.20
N THR A 3 -19.24 19.70 36.02
CA THR A 3 -20.01 19.46 34.79
C THR A 3 -19.75 18.04 34.29
N ILE A 4 -20.69 17.42 33.56
CA ILE A 4 -20.48 16.09 32.95
C ILE A 4 -19.22 16.10 32.06
N ARG A 5 -18.95 17.23 31.39
CA ARG A 5 -17.74 17.45 30.60
C ARG A 5 -16.46 17.21 31.42
N GLU A 6 -16.41 17.62 32.68
CA GLU A 6 -15.25 17.44 33.56
C GLU A 6 -15.05 15.99 34.04
N LEU A 7 -16.03 15.10 33.80
CA LEU A 7 -15.93 13.66 34.11
C LEU A 7 -15.45 12.82 32.92
N LEU A 8 -15.50 13.38 31.71
CA LEU A 8 -15.15 12.67 30.49
C LEU A 8 -13.66 12.83 30.20
N THR A 9 -12.98 11.72 29.94
CA THR A 9 -11.58 11.71 29.52
C THR A 9 -11.38 12.28 28.12
N ARG A 10 -12.43 12.26 27.28
CA ARG A 10 -12.43 12.73 25.90
C ARG A 10 -13.13 14.08 25.78
N ASP A 11 -12.59 14.97 24.95
CA ASP A 11 -13.32 16.17 24.56
C ASP A 11 -14.39 15.86 23.51
N LEU A 12 -15.67 15.99 23.90
CA LEU A 12 -16.81 15.79 23.01
C LEU A 12 -16.99 16.93 21.97
N SER A 13 -16.14 17.97 22.00
CA SER A 13 -16.14 19.00 20.96
C SER A 13 -15.39 18.57 19.69
N GLU A 14 -14.53 17.57 19.81
CA GLU A 14 -13.80 17.00 18.68
C GLU A 14 -14.71 16.05 17.87
N PRO A 15 -14.66 16.12 16.53
CA PRO A 15 -15.43 15.22 15.68
C PRO A 15 -15.00 13.76 15.89
N ILE A 16 -15.98 12.87 15.95
CA ILE A 16 -15.73 11.43 16.02
C ILE A 16 -15.86 10.89 14.59
N GLU A 17 -14.78 10.30 14.08
CA GLU A 17 -14.84 9.55 12.83
C GLU A 17 -15.72 8.32 13.02
N GLU A 18 -16.86 8.30 12.33
CA GLU A 18 -17.84 7.23 12.44
C GLU A 18 -17.38 5.93 11.75
N VAL A 19 -16.50 6.06 10.75
CA VAL A 19 -16.07 4.96 9.88
C VAL A 19 -14.55 4.93 9.77
N ILE A 20 -13.96 3.79 10.14
CA ILE A 20 -12.55 3.54 9.97
C ILE A 20 -12.27 3.30 8.48
N LYS A 21 -11.41 4.13 7.88
CA LYS A 21 -10.92 3.96 6.51
C LYS A 21 -9.51 3.36 6.55
N LEU A 22 -9.30 2.24 5.85
CA LEU A 22 -8.02 1.53 5.84
C LEU A 22 -6.90 2.33 5.15
N ASP A 23 -7.22 3.06 4.10
CA ASP A 23 -6.29 3.82 3.26
C ASP A 23 -6.05 5.25 3.76
N GLN A 24 -6.67 5.65 4.88
CA GLN A 24 -6.48 6.97 5.50
C GLN A 24 -5.01 7.22 5.81
N GLN A 25 -4.46 8.31 5.26
CA GLN A 25 -3.08 8.74 5.48
C GLN A 25 -2.97 9.99 6.35
N ASP A 26 -4.08 10.59 6.76
CA ASP A 26 -4.08 11.72 7.70
C ASP A 26 -3.53 11.29 9.07
N GLU A 27 -2.28 11.66 9.35
CA GLU A 27 -1.58 11.25 10.57
C GLU A 27 -2.30 11.66 11.87
N PRO A 28 -2.88 12.87 12.01
CA PRO A 28 -3.69 13.22 13.17
C PRO A 28 -4.87 12.27 13.42
N THR A 29 -5.66 11.96 12.38
CA THR A 29 -6.78 11.03 12.48
C THR A 29 -6.30 9.65 12.95
N VAL A 30 -5.25 9.16 12.33
CA VAL A 30 -4.66 7.85 12.63
C VAL A 30 -4.11 7.79 14.05
N TYR A 31 -3.43 8.85 14.49
CA TYR A 31 -2.93 8.97 15.85
C TYR A 31 -4.08 8.80 16.84
N THR A 32 -5.16 9.57 16.66
CA THR A 32 -6.36 9.49 17.50
C THR A 32 -6.95 8.10 17.49
N GLU A 33 -7.13 7.48 16.32
CA GLU A 33 -7.67 6.11 16.22
C GLU A 33 -6.85 5.08 17.02
N ILE A 34 -5.51 5.15 16.97
CA ILE A 34 -4.63 4.25 17.72
C ILE A 34 -4.70 4.54 19.22
N THR A 35 -4.59 5.82 19.62
CA THR A 35 -4.55 6.22 21.04
C THR A 35 -5.91 6.18 21.73
N GLU A 36 -7.01 6.06 20.99
CA GLU A 36 -8.35 5.86 21.55
C GLU A 36 -8.82 4.39 21.45
N TYR A 37 -8.03 3.51 20.83
CA TYR A 37 -8.43 2.12 20.60
C TYR A 37 -8.62 1.36 21.91
N VAL A 38 -9.83 0.85 22.18
CA VAL A 38 -10.15 0.07 23.40
C VAL A 38 -10.02 -1.43 23.14
N ALA A 39 -9.02 -2.06 23.76
CA ALA A 39 -8.73 -3.48 23.57
C ALA A 39 -9.25 -4.33 24.73
N THR A 40 -10.36 -5.02 24.51
CA THR A 40 -10.86 -6.03 25.46
C THR A 40 -9.89 -7.22 25.61
N ASP A 41 -10.03 -8.00 26.66
CA ASP A 41 -9.25 -9.23 26.86
C ASP A 41 -9.35 -10.22 25.70
N ARG A 42 -10.50 -10.25 25.01
CA ARG A 42 -10.67 -11.08 23.82
C ARG A 42 -9.83 -10.55 22.66
N ILE A 43 -9.88 -9.25 22.41
CA ILE A 43 -9.11 -8.57 21.36
C ILE A 43 -7.60 -8.77 21.58
N LYS A 44 -7.12 -8.57 22.82
CA LYS A 44 -5.70 -8.79 23.17
C LYS A 44 -5.26 -10.22 22.85
N ARG A 45 -6.09 -11.24 23.16
CA ARG A 45 -5.79 -12.64 22.81
C ARG A 45 -5.74 -12.87 21.29
N GLN A 46 -6.63 -12.25 20.52
CA GLN A 46 -6.66 -12.37 19.06
C GLN A 46 -5.44 -11.71 18.41
N TYR A 47 -5.00 -10.55 18.90
CA TYR A 47 -3.72 -9.96 18.46
C TYR A 47 -2.56 -10.91 18.75
N MET A 48 -2.47 -11.43 19.98
CA MET A 48 -1.39 -12.34 20.36
C MET A 48 -1.36 -13.60 19.48
N GLU A 49 -2.51 -14.17 19.14
CA GLU A 49 -2.60 -15.35 18.25
C GLU A 49 -2.02 -15.05 16.86
N ILE A 50 -2.44 -13.95 16.25
CA ILE A 50 -1.97 -13.56 14.90
C ILE A 50 -0.49 -13.17 14.93
N LEU A 51 -0.08 -12.35 15.90
CA LEU A 51 1.31 -11.92 16.04
C LEU A 51 2.23 -13.11 16.28
N GLN A 52 1.81 -14.10 17.08
CA GLN A 52 2.61 -15.31 17.28
C GLN A 52 2.76 -16.10 15.98
N ALA A 53 1.68 -16.26 15.19
CA ALA A 53 1.74 -16.94 13.90
C ALA A 53 2.70 -16.23 12.92
N ILE A 54 2.74 -14.90 12.94
CA ILE A 54 3.69 -14.11 12.14
C ILE A 54 5.13 -14.26 12.67
N ALA A 55 5.32 -14.21 13.99
CA ALA A 55 6.65 -14.38 14.60
C ALA A 55 7.26 -15.77 14.34
N ASP A 56 6.41 -16.80 14.30
CA ASP A 56 6.79 -18.19 14.05
C ASP A 56 6.98 -18.49 12.55
N ALA A 57 6.58 -17.56 11.67
CA ALA A 57 6.70 -17.75 10.23
C ALA A 57 8.17 -17.94 9.80
N PRO A 58 8.44 -18.74 8.76
CA PRO A 58 9.77 -18.87 8.19
C PRO A 58 10.33 -17.52 7.70
N GLY A 59 11.65 -17.39 7.66
CA GLY A 59 12.31 -16.19 7.12
C GLY A 59 12.24 -16.08 5.59
N ASP A 60 12.06 -17.20 4.90
CA ASP A 60 11.88 -17.22 3.44
C ASP A 60 10.42 -16.95 3.06
N PRO A 61 10.13 -16.39 1.87
CA PRO A 61 8.77 -16.14 1.41
C PRO A 61 7.93 -17.43 1.43
N THR A 62 6.80 -17.39 2.15
CA THR A 62 5.83 -18.50 2.17
C THR A 62 4.41 -17.97 2.07
N GLU A 63 3.52 -18.77 1.48
CA GLU A 63 2.07 -18.51 1.42
C GLU A 63 1.36 -18.87 2.76
N GLY A 64 2.11 -19.03 3.86
CA GLY A 64 1.70 -19.81 5.03
C GLY A 64 0.71 -19.15 5.99
N VAL A 65 0.43 -17.85 5.88
CA VAL A 65 -0.42 -17.11 6.83
C VAL A 65 -1.51 -16.33 6.11
N GLY A 66 -2.74 -16.83 6.21
CA GLY A 66 -3.97 -16.11 5.82
C GLY A 66 -4.86 -15.93 7.04
N VAL A 67 -5.32 -14.69 7.29
CA VAL A 67 -6.17 -14.35 8.44
C VAL A 67 -7.51 -13.84 7.94
N TRP A 68 -8.60 -14.45 8.45
CA TRP A 68 -9.96 -13.99 8.18
C TRP A 68 -10.59 -13.38 9.44
N ILE A 69 -10.81 -12.06 9.42
CA ILE A 69 -11.41 -11.33 10.54
C ILE A 69 -12.93 -11.28 10.33
N SER A 70 -13.69 -11.95 11.20
CA SER A 70 -15.15 -12.01 11.13
C SER A 70 -15.82 -11.51 12.41
N GLY A 71 -17.04 -10.97 12.27
CA GLY A 71 -17.79 -10.37 13.38
C GLY A 71 -18.91 -9.43 12.92
N PHE A 72 -19.81 -9.09 13.84
CA PHE A 72 -20.97 -8.23 13.58
C PHE A 72 -20.58 -6.80 13.16
N PHE A 73 -21.52 -6.06 12.57
CA PHE A 73 -21.35 -4.63 12.30
C PHE A 73 -21.06 -3.87 13.60
N GLY A 74 -20.16 -2.90 13.56
CA GLY A 74 -19.74 -2.14 14.75
C GLY A 74 -18.88 -2.90 15.77
N SER A 75 -18.45 -4.14 15.48
CA SER A 75 -17.61 -4.92 16.41
C SER A 75 -16.11 -4.56 16.40
N GLY A 76 -15.70 -3.57 15.60
CA GLY A 76 -14.31 -3.09 15.54
C GLY A 76 -13.38 -3.85 14.60
N LYS A 77 -13.91 -4.63 13.63
CA LYS A 77 -13.10 -5.41 12.66
C LYS A 77 -12.10 -4.56 11.88
N SER A 78 -12.57 -3.48 11.27
CA SER A 78 -11.76 -2.56 10.46
C SER A 78 -10.69 -1.88 11.30
N SER A 79 -11.03 -1.45 12.53
CA SER A 79 -10.07 -0.89 13.48
C SER A 79 -9.01 -1.92 13.89
N PHE A 80 -9.40 -3.18 14.12
CA PHE A 80 -8.47 -4.28 14.41
C PHE A 80 -7.49 -4.51 13.24
N ALA A 81 -8.02 -4.62 12.02
CA ALA A 81 -7.23 -4.83 10.82
C ALA A 81 -6.27 -3.67 10.55
N LYS A 82 -6.75 -2.43 10.68
CA LYS A 82 -5.97 -1.21 10.51
C LYS A 82 -4.82 -1.17 11.51
N ASN A 83 -5.11 -1.31 12.81
CA ASN A 83 -4.08 -1.31 13.85
C ASN A 83 -3.03 -2.39 13.62
N LEU A 84 -3.45 -3.61 13.25
CA LEU A 84 -2.51 -4.67 12.86
C LEU A 84 -1.59 -4.24 11.71
N GLY A 85 -2.14 -3.65 10.64
CA GLY A 85 -1.34 -3.14 9.52
C GLY A 85 -0.36 -2.03 9.92
N TYR A 86 -0.75 -1.13 10.81
CA TYR A 86 0.13 -0.10 11.36
C TYR A 86 1.23 -0.66 12.26
N ILE A 87 0.90 -1.64 13.11
CA ILE A 87 1.87 -2.31 13.98
C ILE A 87 2.94 -3.02 13.14
N LEU A 88 2.53 -3.75 12.10
CA LEU A 88 3.42 -4.51 11.23
C LEU A 88 4.30 -3.62 10.35
N SER A 89 3.73 -2.58 9.72
CA SER A 89 4.54 -1.62 8.93
C SER A 89 5.40 -0.72 9.80
N ASN A 90 5.06 -0.58 11.08
CA ASN A 90 5.68 0.27 12.08
C ASN A 90 5.98 1.69 11.57
N ARG A 91 5.12 2.23 10.70
CA ARG A 91 5.29 3.55 10.12
C ARG A 91 5.19 4.65 11.19
N GLN A 92 5.78 5.79 10.89
CA GLN A 92 5.68 6.97 11.74
C GLN A 92 4.25 7.54 11.67
N VAL A 93 3.74 7.95 12.83
CA VAL A 93 2.47 8.66 13.00
C VAL A 93 2.75 9.81 13.96
N LEU A 94 2.71 11.04 13.46
CA LEU A 94 3.13 12.24 14.19
C LEU A 94 4.51 12.09 14.84
N GLY A 95 5.45 11.50 14.10
CA GLY A 95 6.83 11.28 14.55
C GLY A 95 7.02 10.16 15.58
N HIS A 96 5.99 9.34 15.84
CA HIS A 96 6.07 8.18 16.72
C HIS A 96 5.86 6.88 15.92
N PRO A 97 6.62 5.80 16.18
CA PRO A 97 6.35 4.49 15.59
C PRO A 97 4.95 4.00 16.00
N ALA A 98 4.14 3.57 15.03
CA ALA A 98 2.76 3.16 15.31
C ALA A 98 2.65 1.98 16.30
N ALA A 99 3.61 1.06 16.27
CA ALA A 99 3.69 -0.03 17.25
C ALA A 99 3.88 0.50 18.67
N GLN A 100 4.70 1.54 18.87
CA GLN A 100 4.92 2.16 20.17
C GLN A 100 3.63 2.78 20.71
N LEU A 101 2.90 3.54 19.87
CA LEU A 101 1.62 4.15 20.25
C LEU A 101 0.61 3.08 20.68
N PHE A 102 0.48 2.01 19.89
CA PHE A 102 -0.43 0.92 20.19
C PHE A 102 -0.10 0.21 21.51
N ILE A 103 1.18 -0.12 21.74
CA ILE A 103 1.62 -0.77 22.98
C ILE A 103 1.42 0.15 24.20
N GLN A 104 1.75 1.44 24.08
CA GLN A 104 1.50 2.41 25.14
C GLN A 104 0.01 2.44 25.51
N GLN A 105 -0.88 2.47 24.51
CA GLN A 105 -2.32 2.45 24.75
C GLN A 105 -2.79 1.19 25.49
N LEU A 106 -2.27 0.01 25.13
CA LEU A 106 -2.57 -1.23 25.85
C LEU A 106 -2.06 -1.21 27.30
N GLN A 107 -0.88 -0.63 27.53
CA GLN A 107 -0.29 -0.51 28.85
C GLN A 107 -1.07 0.46 29.73
N GLU A 108 -1.55 1.59 29.19
CA GLU A 108 -2.38 2.55 29.91
C GLU A 108 -3.73 1.93 30.33
N GLN A 109 -4.35 1.14 29.45
CA GLN A 109 -5.62 0.45 29.74
C GLN A 109 -5.48 -0.72 30.71
N SER A 110 -4.34 -1.43 30.69
CA SER A 110 -4.14 -2.64 31.48
C SER A 110 -2.69 -2.76 31.99
N PRO A 111 -2.24 -1.88 32.91
CA PRO A 111 -0.81 -1.78 33.29
C PRO A 111 -0.21 -3.04 33.93
N THR A 112 -1.07 -3.91 34.47
CA THR A 112 -0.67 -5.13 35.18
C THR A 112 -0.97 -6.41 34.40
N ASP A 113 -1.47 -6.31 33.17
CA ASP A 113 -1.82 -7.48 32.37
C ASP A 113 -0.57 -8.09 31.71
N PRO A 114 -0.17 -9.33 32.08
CA PRO A 114 1.00 -9.98 31.49
C PRO A 114 0.85 -10.25 29.98
N LEU A 115 -0.37 -10.32 29.45
CA LEU A 115 -0.60 -10.47 28.02
C LEU A 115 -0.13 -9.24 27.24
N VAL A 116 -0.24 -8.03 27.81
CA VAL A 116 0.24 -6.80 27.18
C VAL A 116 1.76 -6.83 27.02
N GLY A 117 2.49 -7.30 28.05
CA GLY A 117 3.94 -7.49 27.96
C GLY A 117 4.34 -8.47 26.85
N ARG A 118 3.64 -9.60 26.75
CA ARG A 118 3.87 -10.59 25.68
C ARG A 118 3.60 -10.04 24.29
N ILE A 119 2.52 -9.26 24.13
CA ILE A 119 2.22 -8.59 22.85
C ILE A 119 3.35 -7.62 22.51
N ALA A 120 3.82 -6.81 23.46
CA ALA A 120 4.93 -5.88 23.26
C ALA A 120 6.21 -6.58 22.80
N ASP A 121 6.62 -7.65 23.51
CA ASP A 121 7.82 -8.43 23.17
C ASP A 121 7.71 -9.06 21.77
N THR A 122 6.52 -9.56 21.41
CA THR A 122 6.27 -10.19 20.11
C THR A 122 6.29 -9.17 18.97
N VAL A 123 5.68 -8.00 19.18
CA VAL A 123 5.70 -6.90 18.21
C VAL A 123 7.14 -6.40 18.00
N ASP A 124 7.90 -6.21 19.07
CA ASP A 124 9.31 -5.82 18.99
C ASP A 124 10.15 -6.86 18.24
N PHE A 125 9.92 -8.15 18.50
CA PHE A 125 10.57 -9.23 17.75
C PHE A 125 10.25 -9.19 16.25
N ILE A 126 8.96 -9.06 15.89
CA ILE A 126 8.52 -8.98 14.49
C ILE A 126 9.18 -7.79 13.79
N ASN A 127 9.08 -6.60 14.38
CA ASN A 127 9.59 -5.36 13.77
C ASN A 127 11.14 -5.31 13.69
N LYS A 128 11.85 -6.12 14.47
CA LYS A 128 13.31 -6.30 14.36
C LYS A 128 13.71 -7.36 13.34
N ARG A 129 12.82 -8.32 13.08
CA ARG A 129 13.09 -9.47 12.20
C ARG A 129 12.63 -9.23 10.77
N PHE A 130 11.52 -8.53 10.60
CA PHE A 130 10.86 -8.34 9.32
C PHE A 130 10.61 -6.85 9.06
N ASP A 131 11.04 -6.37 7.91
CA ASP A 131 10.58 -5.09 7.36
C ASP A 131 9.30 -5.35 6.56
N ALA A 132 8.13 -4.97 7.07
CA ALA A 132 6.87 -5.25 6.40
C ALA A 132 6.41 -4.07 5.52
N HIS A 133 6.25 -4.32 4.23
CA HIS A 133 5.52 -3.45 3.31
C HIS A 133 4.03 -3.82 3.36
N VAL A 134 3.27 -3.07 4.15
CA VAL A 134 1.84 -3.32 4.34
C VAL A 134 1.03 -2.52 3.31
N ILE A 135 0.23 -3.23 2.53
CA ILE A 135 -0.70 -2.70 1.55
C ILE A 135 -2.11 -2.78 2.13
N MET A 136 -2.72 -1.65 2.41
CA MET A 136 -4.07 -1.57 2.99
C MET A 136 -5.04 -0.92 2.02
N PHE A 137 -6.18 -1.57 1.76
CA PHE A 137 -7.18 -1.02 0.85
C PHE A 137 -8.59 -1.56 1.15
N ASP A 138 -9.59 -0.82 0.68
CA ASP A 138 -11.00 -1.19 0.79
C ASP A 138 -11.54 -1.66 -0.56
N VAL A 139 -12.18 -2.83 -0.57
CA VAL A 139 -12.67 -3.43 -1.82
C VAL A 139 -13.76 -2.58 -2.47
N GLN A 140 -14.67 -1.96 -1.71
CA GLN A 140 -15.78 -1.20 -2.28
C GLN A 140 -15.33 0.14 -2.86
N VAL A 141 -14.48 0.87 -2.13
CA VAL A 141 -13.93 2.15 -2.57
C VAL A 141 -13.09 1.97 -3.83
N ASP A 142 -12.18 1.00 -3.84
CA ASP A 142 -11.33 0.75 -5.01
C ASP A 142 -12.12 0.18 -6.19
N ARG A 143 -13.21 -0.58 -5.94
CA ARG A 143 -14.10 -1.08 -7.00
C ARG A 143 -14.97 0.02 -7.61
N ALA A 144 -15.42 1.00 -6.84
CA ALA A 144 -16.27 2.10 -7.31
C ALA A 144 -15.55 3.03 -8.32
N VAL A 145 -14.22 3.11 -8.24
CA VAL A 145 -13.38 3.81 -9.22
C VAL A 145 -13.29 3.05 -10.55
N ARG A 146 -13.69 1.76 -10.57
CA ARG A 146 -13.56 0.84 -11.71
C ARG A 146 -14.90 0.19 -12.09
N ARG A 147 -14.86 -0.80 -13.00
CA ARG A 147 -16.07 -1.47 -13.47
C ARG A 147 -16.61 -2.39 -12.36
N ALA A 148 -17.90 -2.31 -12.09
CA ALA A 148 -18.58 -2.99 -10.96
C ALA A 148 -18.53 -4.54 -10.98
N THR A 149 -17.88 -5.19 -11.94
CA THR A 149 -17.79 -6.66 -12.07
C THR A 149 -16.38 -7.21 -11.96
N GLU A 150 -15.37 -6.40 -11.63
CA GLU A 150 -13.98 -6.86 -11.57
C GLU A 150 -13.76 -7.91 -10.45
N PRO A 151 -13.02 -9.00 -10.73
CA PRO A 151 -12.57 -9.95 -9.72
C PRO A 151 -11.67 -9.29 -8.68
N ILE A 152 -11.70 -9.78 -7.43
CA ILE A 152 -10.83 -9.29 -6.35
C ILE A 152 -9.33 -9.32 -6.72
N ALA A 153 -8.92 -10.29 -7.56
CA ALA A 153 -7.55 -10.40 -8.03
C ALA A 153 -7.10 -9.18 -8.87
N GLU A 154 -7.99 -8.60 -9.67
CA GLU A 154 -7.69 -7.39 -10.47
C GLU A 154 -7.59 -6.14 -9.59
N ILE A 155 -8.46 -6.05 -8.57
CA ILE A 155 -8.40 -4.96 -7.57
C ILE A 155 -7.07 -5.05 -6.83
N MET A 156 -6.73 -6.22 -6.29
CA MET A 156 -5.46 -6.46 -5.60
C MET A 156 -4.25 -6.15 -6.50
N TYR A 157 -4.29 -6.57 -7.77
CA TYR A 157 -3.20 -6.29 -8.71
C TYR A 157 -3.04 -4.80 -8.97
N THR A 158 -4.15 -4.08 -9.18
CA THR A 158 -4.13 -2.63 -9.34
C THR A 158 -3.55 -1.92 -8.12
N VAL A 159 -3.97 -2.33 -6.92
CA VAL A 159 -3.48 -1.77 -5.66
C VAL A 159 -1.98 -2.06 -5.51
N LEU A 160 -1.53 -3.29 -5.79
CA LEU A 160 -0.10 -3.63 -5.82
C LEU A 160 0.69 -2.72 -6.76
N LEU A 161 0.22 -2.54 -8.00
CA LEU A 161 0.88 -1.65 -8.98
C LEU A 161 0.95 -0.21 -8.46
N ARG A 162 -0.13 0.29 -7.84
CA ARG A 162 -0.17 1.63 -7.25
C ARG A 162 0.85 1.79 -6.11
N GLU A 163 0.90 0.85 -5.17
CA GLU A 163 1.79 0.92 -3.99
C GLU A 163 3.27 0.82 -4.36
N LEU A 164 3.58 0.10 -5.45
CA LEU A 164 4.93 -0.01 -6.00
C LEU A 164 5.25 1.08 -7.06
N ASP A 165 4.34 2.05 -7.23
CA ASP A 165 4.42 3.17 -8.18
C ASP A 165 4.68 2.74 -9.64
N TYR A 166 4.01 1.68 -10.07
CA TYR A 166 3.79 1.37 -11.48
C TYR A 166 2.53 2.07 -12.03
N ALA A 167 2.40 2.08 -13.36
CA ALA A 167 1.15 2.46 -14.00
C ALA A 167 0.01 1.51 -13.57
N GLN A 168 -1.21 2.04 -13.46
CA GLN A 168 -2.40 1.25 -13.14
C GLN A 168 -3.17 0.77 -14.38
N ASP A 169 -2.79 1.29 -15.55
CA ASP A 169 -3.20 0.77 -16.84
C ASP A 169 -2.30 -0.42 -17.17
N TYR A 170 -2.88 -1.60 -17.35
CA TYR A 170 -2.09 -2.84 -17.42
C TYR A 170 -1.14 -2.87 -18.61
N ASP A 171 -1.50 -2.28 -19.76
CA ASP A 171 -0.62 -2.26 -20.92
C ASP A 171 0.63 -1.41 -20.63
N VAL A 172 0.44 -0.24 -19.99
CA VAL A 172 1.56 0.61 -19.58
C VAL A 172 2.35 0.00 -18.42
N ALA A 173 1.67 -0.72 -17.51
CA ALA A 173 2.32 -1.39 -16.38
C ALA A 173 3.25 -2.50 -16.87
N GLU A 174 2.78 -3.36 -17.78
CA GLU A 174 3.59 -4.41 -18.37
C GLU A 174 4.79 -3.84 -19.12
N LEU A 175 4.60 -2.74 -19.88
CA LEU A 175 5.71 -2.03 -20.50
C LEU A 175 6.76 -1.58 -19.47
N GLU A 176 6.33 -0.96 -18.36
CA GLU A 176 7.25 -0.55 -17.30
C GLU A 176 7.98 -1.74 -16.67
N ILE A 177 7.26 -2.83 -16.40
CA ILE A 177 7.79 -4.04 -15.79
C ILE A 177 8.83 -4.70 -16.70
N GLU A 178 8.57 -4.79 -18.00
CA GLU A 178 9.48 -5.34 -19.01
C GLU A 178 10.72 -4.47 -19.17
N LEU A 179 10.54 -3.17 -19.41
CA LEU A 179 11.67 -2.24 -19.56
C LEU A 179 12.54 -2.19 -18.31
N GLU A 180 11.94 -2.30 -17.12
CA GLU A 180 12.70 -2.33 -15.88
C GLU A 180 13.46 -3.65 -15.70
N ALA A 181 12.85 -4.79 -16.05
CA ALA A 181 13.52 -6.09 -16.04
C ALA A 181 14.73 -6.12 -17.01
N GLU A 182 14.61 -5.41 -18.14
CA GLU A 182 15.69 -5.23 -19.13
C GLU A 182 16.71 -4.14 -18.75
N GLY A 183 16.47 -3.38 -17.68
CA GLY A 183 17.32 -2.26 -17.27
C GLY A 183 17.22 -1.01 -18.18
N ARG A 184 16.21 -0.95 -19.05
CA ARG A 184 15.98 0.11 -20.04
C ARG A 184 14.96 1.16 -19.61
N LEU A 185 14.27 0.96 -18.49
CA LEU A 185 13.24 1.90 -18.02
C LEU A 185 13.81 3.29 -17.74
N ALA A 186 15.06 3.40 -17.27
CA ALA A 186 15.69 4.70 -17.04
C ALA A 186 15.83 5.53 -18.32
N ASP A 187 16.32 4.90 -19.40
CA ASP A 187 16.49 5.54 -20.71
C ASP A 187 15.15 5.95 -21.30
N PHE A 188 14.13 5.09 -21.16
CA PHE A 188 12.77 5.38 -21.57
C PHE A 188 12.19 6.60 -20.83
N VAL A 189 12.33 6.66 -19.51
CA VAL A 189 11.84 7.78 -18.70
C VAL A 189 12.55 9.09 -19.08
N GLN A 190 13.87 9.06 -19.30
CA GLN A 190 14.62 10.22 -19.76
C GLN A 190 14.19 10.68 -21.16
N ALA A 191 13.95 9.75 -22.08
CA ALA A 191 13.42 10.07 -23.42
C ALA A 191 12.02 10.68 -23.34
N CYS A 192 11.15 10.14 -22.50
CA CYS A 192 9.84 10.72 -22.24
C CYS A 192 9.94 12.16 -21.71
N ALA A 193 10.87 12.42 -20.80
CA ALA A 193 11.08 13.77 -20.27
C ALA A 193 11.56 14.76 -21.35
N ARG A 194 12.45 14.34 -22.24
CA ARG A 194 12.88 15.17 -23.38
C ARG A 194 11.75 15.43 -24.38
N ALA A 195 10.93 14.42 -24.66
CA ALA A 195 9.86 14.52 -25.65
C ALA A 195 8.65 15.31 -25.16
N PHE A 196 8.31 15.18 -23.87
CA PHE A 196 7.05 15.69 -23.32
C PHE A 196 7.18 16.60 -22.11
N GLY A 197 8.38 16.84 -21.58
CA GLY A 197 8.59 17.66 -20.38
C GLY A 197 7.90 19.02 -20.44
N ASP A 198 8.02 19.73 -21.57
CA ASP A 198 7.41 21.05 -21.75
C ASP A 198 5.86 21.02 -21.77
N GLN A 199 5.26 19.85 -22.00
CA GLN A 199 3.81 19.67 -22.09
C GLN A 199 3.16 19.29 -20.76
N VAL A 200 3.96 18.89 -19.77
CA VAL A 200 3.49 18.45 -18.45
C VAL A 200 4.02 19.47 -17.46
N GLY A 201 3.16 20.43 -17.09
CA GLY A 201 3.57 21.63 -16.36
C GLY A 201 4.37 21.36 -15.09
N GLU A 202 5.20 22.33 -14.69
CA GLU A 202 5.97 22.32 -13.44
C GLU A 202 5.02 22.07 -12.26
N GLY A 203 5.01 20.86 -11.68
CA GLY A 203 3.92 20.58 -10.74
C GLY A 203 3.93 19.34 -9.86
N MET A 204 4.92 18.45 -9.92
CA MET A 204 5.05 17.45 -8.85
C MET A 204 6.52 17.18 -8.55
N THR A 205 7.05 17.83 -7.52
CA THR A 205 8.19 17.32 -6.79
C THR A 205 7.76 16.00 -6.16
N ILE A 206 8.21 14.90 -6.73
CA ILE A 206 7.98 13.58 -6.14
C ILE A 206 8.96 13.37 -4.99
N GLU A 207 8.48 12.73 -3.93
CA GLU A 207 9.28 12.49 -2.73
C GLU A 207 10.38 11.44 -2.94
N SER A 208 10.17 10.50 -3.87
CA SER A 208 11.16 9.47 -4.18
C SER A 208 11.03 8.95 -5.62
N VAL A 209 12.17 8.54 -6.17
CA VAL A 209 12.28 7.77 -7.42
C VAL A 209 12.43 6.30 -7.03
N PRO A 210 11.86 5.36 -7.80
CA PRO A 210 12.07 3.95 -7.51
C PRO A 210 13.55 3.55 -7.43
N PRO A 211 13.91 2.60 -6.53
CA PRO A 211 15.32 2.24 -6.29
C PRO A 211 16.03 1.64 -7.51
N THR A 212 15.26 1.11 -8.47
CA THR A 212 15.76 0.54 -9.72
C THR A 212 16.11 1.59 -10.78
N LEU A 213 15.83 2.87 -10.52
CA LEU A 213 16.11 3.99 -11.43
C LEU A 213 17.08 5.01 -10.79
N PRO A 214 18.27 4.60 -10.33
CA PRO A 214 19.17 5.47 -9.54
C PRO A 214 19.70 6.69 -10.31
N ASN A 215 19.69 6.65 -11.65
CA ASN A 215 20.20 7.71 -12.52
C ASN A 215 19.11 8.64 -13.08
N VAL A 216 17.87 8.53 -12.58
CA VAL A 216 16.75 9.36 -13.01
C VAL A 216 16.47 10.40 -11.93
N SER A 217 16.44 11.68 -12.29
CA SER A 217 16.10 12.73 -11.31
C SER A 217 14.61 12.68 -10.93
N PRO A 218 14.24 13.12 -9.72
CA PRO A 218 12.83 13.23 -9.31
C PRO A 218 11.95 13.98 -10.32
N GLU A 219 12.46 15.09 -10.87
CA GLU A 219 11.77 15.89 -11.89
C GLU A 219 11.52 15.07 -13.17
N THR A 220 12.55 14.38 -13.66
CA THR A 220 12.47 13.53 -14.87
C THR A 220 11.44 12.42 -14.69
N TYR A 221 11.49 11.72 -13.56
CA TYR A 221 10.52 10.66 -13.28
C TYR A 221 9.10 11.21 -13.04
N GLY A 222 8.99 12.40 -12.45
CA GLY A 222 7.74 13.13 -12.29
C GLY A 222 7.02 13.37 -13.62
N VAL A 223 7.76 13.70 -14.68
CA VAL A 223 7.22 13.83 -16.04
C VAL A 223 6.59 12.52 -16.51
N TRP A 224 7.31 11.39 -16.42
CA TRP A 224 6.76 10.09 -16.81
C TRP A 224 5.53 9.71 -15.98
N ARG A 225 5.57 9.94 -14.67
CA ARG A 225 4.44 9.67 -13.75
C ARG A 225 3.17 10.43 -14.13
N GLN A 226 3.29 11.64 -14.68
CA GLN A 226 2.15 12.39 -15.22
C GLN A 226 1.73 11.86 -16.60
N VAL A 227 2.68 11.62 -17.51
CA VAL A 227 2.40 11.10 -18.86
C VAL A 227 1.64 9.78 -18.82
N ARG A 228 2.06 8.83 -17.97
CA ARG A 228 1.42 7.50 -17.85
C ARG A 228 0.01 7.53 -17.28
N LYS A 229 -0.41 8.63 -16.65
CA LYS A 229 -1.79 8.84 -16.15
C LYS A 229 -2.69 9.55 -17.16
N GLY A 230 -2.11 10.15 -18.20
CA GLY A 230 -2.85 10.93 -19.19
C GLY A 230 -3.71 10.09 -20.14
N ALA A 231 -4.67 10.74 -20.80
CA ALA A 231 -5.52 10.11 -21.82
C ALA A 231 -4.70 9.58 -23.02
N GLN A 232 -3.58 10.24 -23.34
CA GLN A 232 -2.69 9.86 -24.44
C GLN A 232 -1.53 8.94 -24.02
N ARG A 233 -1.59 8.35 -22.81
CA ARG A 233 -0.49 7.54 -22.24
C ARG A 233 0.04 6.47 -23.20
N ILE A 234 -0.85 5.78 -23.90
CA ILE A 234 -0.48 4.71 -24.85
C ILE A 234 0.25 5.29 -26.06
N GLN A 235 -0.30 6.33 -26.68
CA GLN A 235 0.32 6.96 -27.85
C GLN A 235 1.65 7.62 -27.51
N ARG A 236 1.75 8.27 -26.34
CA ARG A 236 2.99 8.90 -25.85
C ARG A 236 4.05 7.85 -25.54
N ALA A 237 3.70 6.76 -24.86
CA ALA A 237 4.63 5.67 -24.60
C ALA A 237 5.15 5.01 -25.90
N SER A 238 4.25 4.76 -26.86
CA SER A 238 4.61 4.22 -28.17
C SER A 238 5.56 5.14 -28.95
N ALA A 239 5.32 6.46 -28.91
CA ALA A 239 6.21 7.43 -29.55
C ALA A 239 7.60 7.45 -28.91
N VAL A 240 7.71 7.31 -27.59
CA VAL A 240 9.00 7.23 -26.87
C VAL A 240 9.73 5.94 -27.22
N LEU A 241 9.03 4.81 -27.30
CA LEU A 241 9.64 3.55 -27.73
C LEU A 241 10.22 3.63 -29.14
N HIS A 242 9.55 4.30 -30.07
CA HIS A 242 10.08 4.58 -31.40
C HIS A 242 11.36 5.43 -31.37
N GLU A 243 11.43 6.45 -30.50
CA GLU A 243 12.64 7.27 -30.33
C GLU A 243 13.82 6.44 -29.78
N VAL A 244 13.56 5.60 -28.79
CA VAL A 244 14.59 4.84 -28.06
C VAL A 244 15.04 3.59 -28.83
N ASP A 245 14.13 2.94 -29.55
CA ASP A 245 14.38 1.69 -30.28
C ASP A 245 13.60 1.63 -31.60
N PRO A 246 14.01 2.41 -32.61
CA PRO A 246 13.33 2.46 -33.91
C PRO A 246 13.47 1.16 -34.72
N ALA A 247 14.41 0.28 -34.36
CA ALA A 247 14.57 -1.01 -35.02
C ALA A 247 13.44 -1.97 -34.65
N THR A 248 13.06 -1.99 -33.37
CA THR A 248 11.92 -2.78 -32.87
C THR A 248 10.59 -2.08 -33.15
N TYR A 249 10.55 -0.75 -32.98
CA TYR A 249 9.34 0.06 -33.16
C TYR A 249 9.52 1.03 -34.34
N PRO A 250 9.31 0.60 -35.59
CA PRO A 250 9.63 1.40 -36.78
C PRO A 250 8.75 2.64 -36.97
N THR A 251 7.58 2.70 -36.33
CA THR A 251 6.68 3.85 -36.37
C THR A 251 6.23 4.26 -34.96
N PRO A 252 5.86 5.54 -34.72
CA PRO A 252 5.40 6.00 -33.41
C PRO A 252 4.17 5.28 -32.85
N ASP A 253 3.40 4.59 -33.68
CA ASP A 253 2.22 3.80 -33.31
C ASP A 253 2.49 2.29 -33.23
N SER A 254 3.72 1.82 -33.51
CA SER A 254 4.07 0.40 -33.56
C SER A 254 3.71 -0.37 -32.29
N TRP A 255 4.10 0.15 -31.11
CA TRP A 255 3.77 -0.51 -29.83
C TRP A 255 2.26 -0.42 -29.55
N ALA A 256 1.67 0.76 -29.70
CA ALA A 256 0.24 0.97 -29.49
C ALA A 256 -0.64 0.05 -30.36
N ALA A 257 -0.25 -0.20 -31.60
CA ALA A 257 -0.94 -1.10 -32.52
C ALA A 257 -0.71 -2.59 -32.21
N SER A 258 0.36 -2.92 -31.48
CA SER A 258 0.69 -4.31 -31.09
C SER A 258 -0.11 -4.82 -29.89
N LEU A 259 -0.71 -3.92 -29.11
CA LEU A 259 -1.50 -4.26 -27.93
C LEU A 259 -2.71 -5.13 -28.32
N GLN A 260 -2.71 -6.38 -27.87
CA GLN A 260 -3.84 -7.31 -28.04
C GLN A 260 -4.86 -7.17 -26.91
N GLN A 261 -6.03 -7.80 -27.06
CA GLN A 261 -7.06 -7.83 -26.02
C GLN A 261 -6.51 -8.36 -24.69
N LYS A 262 -6.84 -7.65 -23.60
CA LYS A 262 -6.39 -7.90 -22.22
C LYS A 262 -6.50 -9.37 -21.83
N SER A 263 -5.41 -9.94 -21.34
CA SER A 263 -5.44 -11.14 -20.53
C SER A 263 -5.98 -10.82 -19.14
N ASP A 264 -6.98 -11.57 -18.69
CA ASP A 264 -7.50 -11.45 -17.33
C ASP A 264 -6.40 -11.77 -16.30
N ILE A 265 -6.36 -11.03 -15.20
CA ILE A 265 -5.39 -11.28 -14.12
C ILE A 265 -5.85 -12.50 -13.34
N THR A 266 -5.09 -13.59 -13.45
CA THR A 266 -5.34 -14.80 -12.64
C THR A 266 -4.79 -14.63 -11.22
N ILE A 267 -5.30 -15.43 -10.27
CA ILE A 267 -4.75 -15.45 -8.91
C ILE A 267 -3.26 -15.83 -8.92
N ARG A 268 -2.87 -16.76 -9.79
CA ARG A 268 -1.46 -17.14 -9.94
C ARG A 268 -0.61 -15.97 -10.41
N THR A 269 -1.07 -15.24 -11.43
CA THR A 269 -0.39 -14.04 -11.92
C THR A 269 -0.24 -13.01 -10.80
N LEU A 270 -1.28 -12.78 -10.00
CA LEU A 270 -1.21 -11.87 -8.85
C LEU A 270 -0.16 -12.31 -7.83
N VAL A 271 -0.11 -13.58 -7.46
CA VAL A 271 0.88 -14.11 -6.50
C VAL A 271 2.29 -13.96 -7.04
N ASP A 272 2.53 -14.42 -8.28
CA ASP A 272 3.84 -14.35 -8.93
C ASP A 272 4.31 -12.87 -9.03
N ARG A 273 3.44 -11.96 -9.49
CA ARG A 273 3.74 -10.53 -9.59
C ARG A 273 3.94 -9.86 -8.24
N THR A 274 3.23 -10.29 -7.19
CA THR A 274 3.43 -9.77 -5.84
C THR A 274 4.87 -9.99 -5.39
N PHE A 275 5.37 -11.23 -5.47
CA PHE A 275 6.74 -11.51 -5.09
C PHE A 275 7.75 -10.84 -6.00
N GLU A 276 7.57 -10.92 -7.31
CA GLU A 276 8.49 -10.35 -8.29
C GLU A 276 8.64 -8.83 -8.14
N LEU A 277 7.53 -8.09 -8.15
CA LEU A 277 7.55 -6.64 -8.17
C LEU A 277 7.94 -6.06 -6.82
N THR A 278 7.51 -6.68 -5.72
CA THR A 278 7.94 -6.28 -4.38
C THR A 278 9.43 -6.52 -4.19
N ALA A 279 9.96 -7.69 -4.57
CA ALA A 279 11.40 -7.95 -4.47
C ALA A 279 12.23 -6.92 -5.27
N ARG A 280 11.67 -6.42 -6.37
CA ARG A 280 12.30 -5.41 -7.23
C ARG A 280 12.26 -4.00 -6.65
N ARG A 281 11.10 -3.52 -6.18
CA ARG A 281 10.89 -2.12 -5.73
C ARG A 281 10.99 -1.91 -4.22
N ARG A 282 10.93 -2.99 -3.44
CA ARG A 282 11.03 -3.04 -1.97
C ARG A 282 11.92 -4.24 -1.55
N PRO A 283 13.19 -4.28 -1.98
CA PRO A 283 14.07 -5.42 -1.70
C PRO A 283 14.23 -5.62 -0.18
N GLY A 284 14.10 -6.87 0.28
CA GLY A 284 14.21 -7.24 1.69
C GLY A 284 12.90 -7.07 2.49
N TYR A 285 11.87 -6.44 1.93
CA TYR A 285 10.59 -6.30 2.61
C TYR A 285 9.71 -7.55 2.44
N THR A 286 9.01 -7.92 3.51
CA THR A 286 7.86 -8.84 3.45
C THR A 286 6.62 -8.05 3.01
N VAL A 287 5.77 -8.60 2.15
CA VAL A 287 4.50 -7.96 1.79
C VAL A 287 3.34 -8.53 2.59
N THR A 288 2.49 -7.63 3.10
CA THR A 288 1.24 -7.98 3.78
C THR A 288 0.09 -7.21 3.18
N PHE A 289 -0.95 -7.91 2.74
CA PHE A 289 -2.22 -7.27 2.35
C PHE A 289 -3.18 -7.23 3.54
N VAL A 290 -3.71 -6.06 3.84
CA VAL A 290 -4.85 -5.88 4.77
C VAL A 290 -6.02 -5.38 3.96
N ILE A 291 -7.04 -6.21 3.84
CA ILE A 291 -8.20 -5.97 2.98
C ILE A 291 -9.42 -5.84 3.87
N ASP A 292 -10.15 -4.75 3.71
CA ASP A 292 -11.47 -4.58 4.32
C ASP A 292 -12.54 -4.51 3.24
N GLU A 293 -13.73 -4.93 3.63
CA GLU A 293 -14.95 -4.74 2.88
C GLU A 293 -15.81 -3.85 3.77
N VAL A 294 -15.61 -2.53 3.69
CA VAL A 294 -16.47 -1.58 4.40
C VAL A 294 -17.89 -1.86 3.91
N GLY A 295 -18.68 -2.46 4.79
CA GLY A 295 -20.08 -2.76 4.53
C GLY A 295 -20.85 -1.49 4.21
N GLN A 296 -21.79 -1.62 3.29
CA GLN A 296 -22.80 -0.59 2.98
C GLN A 296 -23.46 -0.02 4.24
#